data_AF-A0A430AQF8-F1
#
_entry.id   AF-A0A430AQF8-F1
#
_cell.length_a   1.000
_cell.length_b   1.000
_cell.length_c   1.000
_cell.angle_alpha   90.00
_cell.angle_beta   90.00
_cell.angle_gamma   90.00
#
_symmetry.space_group_name_H-M   'P 1'
#
loop_
_entity.id
_entity.type
_entity.pdbx_description
1 polymer ?
#
loop_
_entity_poly.entity_id
_entity_poly.type
_entity_poly.pdbx_seq_one_letter_code
_entity_poly.pdbx_strand_id
1 'polypeptide(L)'
;MAYQLEHDKSLNAIKPFKYIEKNEVLTGISMWLRFAPKFNDKESNPQMKIDNQFFSYNQLVKVGFDNETKQFSFSNKTEIEYEVVSYSKAVAEKEESELTKKLNKLVGFEVPMSYDTPIEKEEFDFIINNYGSLFENDNSLQTLGICWHEL
;
A
#
# COMPACT_ATOMS: atom_id res chain seq x y z
N MET A 1 24.32 6.56 11.84
CA MET A 1 23.11 5.73 11.76
C MET A 1 22.81 5.54 10.28
N ALA A 2 22.35 4.37 9.86
CA ALA A 2 22.01 4.14 8.46
C ALA A 2 20.53 3.78 8.36
N TYR A 3 19.90 4.15 7.25
CA TYR A 3 18.49 3.93 7.02
C TYR A 3 18.24 3.27 5.67
N GLN A 4 17.17 2.50 5.58
CA GLN A 4 16.60 2.04 4.31
C GLN A 4 15.21 2.63 4.13
N LEU A 5 14.89 2.92 2.87
CA LEU A 5 13.61 3.48 2.49
C LEU A 5 12.58 2.37 2.34
N GLU A 6 11.38 2.60 2.86
CA GLU A 6 10.22 1.74 2.66
C GLU A 6 9.06 2.53 2.02
N HIS A 7 8.40 1.90 1.05
CA HIS A 7 7.18 2.42 0.45
C HIS A 7 6.10 1.36 0.46
N ASP A 8 4.87 1.78 0.73
CA ASP A 8 3.73 0.92 0.52
C ASP A 8 3.35 0.83 -0.97
N LYS A 9 2.63 -0.24 -1.27
CA LYS A 9 1.92 -0.49 -2.52
C LYS A 9 0.50 -0.86 -2.13
N SER A 10 -0.37 0.14 -2.18
CA SER A 10 -1.73 0.07 -1.70
C SER A 10 -2.68 -0.40 -2.78
N LEU A 11 -3.47 -1.41 -2.44
CA LEU A 11 -4.51 -2.01 -3.25
C LEU A 11 -5.87 -1.68 -2.62
N ASN A 12 -6.64 -0.83 -3.29
CA ASN A 12 -7.95 -0.42 -2.84
C ASN A 12 -9.01 -1.48 -3.12
N ALA A 13 -9.98 -1.58 -2.22
CA ALA A 13 -11.21 -2.31 -2.49
C ALA A 13 -12.06 -1.54 -3.51
N ILE A 14 -12.74 -2.24 -4.43
CA ILE A 14 -13.71 -1.62 -5.36
C ILE A 14 -14.79 -0.85 -4.58
N LYS A 15 -15.18 -1.40 -3.43
CA LYS A 15 -16.03 -0.79 -2.42
C LYS A 15 -15.72 -1.40 -1.06
N PRO A 16 -16.01 -0.71 0.05
CA PRO A 16 -15.86 -1.30 1.38
C PRO A 16 -16.59 -2.64 1.49
N PHE A 17 -15.94 -3.65 2.07
CA PHE A 17 -16.53 -4.98 2.24
C PHE A 17 -16.26 -5.56 3.63
N LYS A 18 -17.13 -6.48 4.05
CA LYS A 18 -17.01 -7.13 5.35
C LYS A 18 -15.95 -8.25 5.30
N TYR A 19 -14.93 -8.14 6.13
CA TYR A 19 -14.00 -9.22 6.45
C TYR A 19 -14.56 -10.01 7.62
N ILE A 20 -15.11 -11.20 7.32
CA ILE A 20 -15.99 -11.95 8.21
C ILE A 20 -15.22 -12.46 9.44
N GLU A 21 -13.99 -12.93 9.23
CA GLU A 21 -13.16 -13.61 10.22
C GLU A 21 -12.80 -12.72 11.41
N LYS A 22 -12.72 -11.40 11.19
CA LYS A 22 -12.41 -10.41 12.23
C LYS A 22 -13.59 -9.49 12.54
N ASN A 23 -14.71 -9.63 11.83
CA ASN A 23 -15.87 -8.73 11.91
C ASN A 23 -15.47 -7.26 11.70
N GLU A 24 -14.70 -7.02 10.65
CA GLU A 24 -14.19 -5.70 10.24
C GLU A 24 -14.75 -5.31 8.87
N VAL A 25 -14.67 -4.02 8.53
CA VAL A 25 -14.94 -3.53 7.18
C VAL A 25 -13.61 -3.08 6.58
N LEU A 26 -13.21 -3.68 5.48
CA LEU A 26 -11.96 -3.35 4.79
C LEU A 26 -12.22 -2.44 3.61
N THR A 27 -11.30 -1.51 3.40
CA THR A 27 -11.29 -0.58 2.27
C THR A 27 -10.05 -0.73 1.38
N GLY A 28 -9.06 -1.50 1.83
CA GLY A 28 -7.83 -1.76 1.10
C GLY A 28 -6.87 -2.64 1.87
N ILE A 29 -5.79 -3.03 1.23
CA ILE A 29 -4.61 -3.67 1.82
C ILE A 29 -3.35 -3.07 1.21
N SER A 30 -2.24 -3.15 1.92
CA SER A 30 -0.95 -2.68 1.42
C SER A 30 0.14 -3.70 1.69
N MET A 31 1.11 -3.74 0.78
CA MET A 31 2.41 -4.39 1.00
C MET A 31 3.50 -3.33 1.03
N TRP A 32 4.49 -3.47 1.90
CA TRP A 32 5.59 -2.53 2.02
C TRP A 32 6.87 -3.11 1.42
N LEU A 33 7.48 -2.35 0.51
CA LEU A 33 8.74 -2.66 -0.13
C LEU A 33 9.85 -1.90 0.54
N ARG A 34 10.89 -2.59 1.02
CA ARG A 34 12.13 -1.99 1.49
C ARG A 34 13.19 -2.05 0.40
N PHE A 35 13.77 -0.91 0.07
CA PHE A 35 14.80 -0.80 -0.95
C PHE A 35 16.19 -1.07 -0.36
N ALA A 36 17.02 -1.84 -1.06
CA ALA A 36 18.36 -2.21 -0.61
C ALA A 36 19.32 -1.02 -0.34
N PRO A 37 19.29 0.08 -1.12
CA PRO A 37 20.16 1.24 -0.88
C PRO A 37 20.04 1.80 0.54
N LYS A 38 21.19 2.16 1.11
CA LYS A 38 21.33 2.70 2.45
C LYS A 38 21.59 4.19 2.39
N PHE A 39 20.93 4.93 3.28
CA PHE A 39 21.01 6.38 3.39
C PHE A 39 21.59 6.74 4.76
N ASN A 40 22.41 7.78 4.82
CA ASN A 40 22.96 8.26 6.09
C ASN A 40 21.95 9.13 6.85
N ASP A 41 20.99 9.72 6.13
CA ASP A 41 19.98 10.63 6.65
C ASP A 41 18.59 10.29 6.10
N LYS A 42 17.55 10.72 6.82
CA LYS A 42 16.15 10.56 6.38
C LYS A 42 15.81 11.67 5.39
N GLU A 43 15.77 11.35 4.12
CA GLU A 43 15.38 12.28 3.06
C GLU A 43 13.85 12.34 2.90
N SER A 44 13.30 13.50 2.55
CA SER A 44 11.86 13.62 2.28
C SER A 44 11.46 13.06 0.91
N ASN A 45 12.39 13.04 -0.04
CA ASN A 45 12.16 12.56 -1.41
C ASN A 45 13.46 11.99 -1.99
N PRO A 46 13.91 10.81 -1.54
CA PRO A 46 15.09 10.16 -2.11
C PRO A 46 14.87 9.84 -3.59
N GLN A 47 15.88 10.12 -4.41
CA GLN A 47 15.83 9.95 -5.87
C GLN A 47 17.04 9.18 -6.39
N MET A 48 16.84 8.46 -7.49
CA MET A 48 17.90 7.77 -8.23
C MET A 48 17.99 8.34 -9.65
N LYS A 49 19.22 8.55 -10.13
CA LYS A 49 19.47 8.99 -11.51
C LYS A 49 19.62 7.77 -12.44
N ILE A 50 18.76 7.68 -13.45
CA ILE A 50 18.75 6.63 -14.49
C ILE A 50 18.68 7.35 -15.84
N ASP A 51 19.59 7.06 -16.78
CA ASP A 51 19.63 7.66 -18.13
C ASP A 51 19.48 9.19 -18.15
N ASN A 52 20.20 9.87 -17.25
CA ASN A 52 20.15 11.32 -17.03
C ASN A 52 18.81 11.90 -16.54
N GLN A 53 17.88 11.06 -16.08
CA GLN A 53 16.64 11.48 -15.43
C GLN A 53 16.61 11.05 -13.97
N PHE A 54 16.00 11.86 -13.11
CA PHE A 54 15.80 11.52 -11.70
C PHE A 54 14.42 10.89 -11.51
N PHE A 55 14.40 9.75 -10.82
CA PHE A 55 13.18 9.05 -10.44
C PHE A 55 13.10 8.94 -8.92
N SER A 56 11.92 9.19 -8.37
CA SER A 56 11.65 8.86 -6.97
C SER A 56 11.62 7.35 -6.80
N TYR A 57 12.06 6.85 -5.64
CA TYR A 57 12.14 5.40 -5.40
C TYR A 57 10.79 4.68 -5.53
N ASN A 58 9.69 5.33 -5.17
CA ASN A 58 8.34 4.79 -5.38
C ASN A 58 7.99 4.51 -6.85
N GLN A 59 8.69 5.13 -7.82
CA GLN A 59 8.52 4.92 -9.26
C GLN A 59 9.41 3.81 -9.82
N LEU A 60 10.38 3.31 -9.05
CA LEU A 60 11.36 2.34 -9.52
C LEU A 60 10.79 0.91 -9.59
N VAL A 61 9.80 0.62 -8.73
CA VAL A 61 9.11 -0.68 -8.69
C VAL A 61 7.62 -0.45 -8.88
N LYS A 62 7.10 -1.00 -9.95
CA LYS A 62 5.67 -1.05 -10.25
C LYS A 62 5.15 -2.40 -9.78
N VAL A 63 4.14 -2.34 -8.91
CA VAL A 63 3.37 -3.52 -8.49
C VAL A 63 1.99 -3.39 -9.13
N GLY A 64 1.55 -4.41 -9.83
CA GLY A 64 0.17 -4.53 -10.31
C GLY A 64 -0.55 -5.66 -9.59
N PHE A 65 -1.88 -5.64 -9.62
CA PHE A 65 -2.75 -6.69 -9.11
C PHE A 65 -3.86 -6.98 -10.10
N ASP A 66 -4.00 -8.26 -10.45
CA ASP A 66 -5.09 -8.78 -11.27
C ASP A 66 -6.10 -9.46 -10.35
N ASN A 67 -7.32 -8.94 -10.30
CA ASN A 67 -8.35 -9.40 -9.36
C ASN A 67 -9.11 -10.65 -9.82
N GLU A 68 -9.01 -11.03 -11.10
CA GLU A 68 -9.58 -12.26 -11.65
C GLU A 68 -8.71 -13.46 -11.29
N THR A 69 -7.40 -13.31 -11.49
CA THR A 69 -6.38 -14.33 -11.18
C THR A 69 -5.86 -14.25 -9.74
N LYS A 70 -6.12 -13.12 -9.05
CA LYS A 70 -5.66 -12.80 -7.68
C LYS A 70 -4.13 -12.78 -7.56
N GLN A 71 -3.45 -12.32 -8.61
CA GLN A 71 -1.99 -12.34 -8.69
C GLN A 71 -1.41 -10.93 -8.67
N PHE A 72 -0.31 -10.78 -7.94
CA PHE A 72 0.53 -9.60 -8.04
C PHE A 72 1.56 -9.77 -9.16
N SER A 73 1.81 -8.69 -9.88
CA SER A 73 2.89 -8.60 -10.85
C SER A 73 3.88 -7.52 -10.42
N PHE A 74 5.17 -7.76 -10.67
CA PHE A 74 6.24 -6.85 -10.32
C PHE A 74 7.04 -6.50 -11.57
N SER A 75 7.29 -5.21 -11.76
CA SER A 75 8.10 -4.70 -12.87
C SER A 75 9.03 -3.60 -12.37
N ASN A 76 10.32 -3.78 -12.63
CA ASN A 76 11.35 -2.84 -12.22
C ASN A 76 11.75 -1.94 -13.38
N LYS A 77 12.00 -0.66 -13.08
CA LYS A 77 12.48 0.31 -14.07
C LYS A 77 13.99 0.22 -14.30
N THR A 78 14.71 -0.30 -13.32
CA THR A 78 16.17 -0.50 -13.33
C THR A 78 16.50 -1.76 -12.53
N GLU A 79 17.76 -2.15 -12.49
CA GLU A 79 18.29 -3.15 -11.55
C GLU A 79 18.28 -2.57 -10.12
N ILE A 80 17.09 -2.52 -9.51
CA ILE A 80 16.89 -2.14 -8.12
C ILE A 80 16.53 -3.38 -7.30
N GLU A 81 17.22 -3.58 -6.20
CA GLU A 81 16.92 -4.64 -5.23
C GLU A 81 15.97 -4.12 -4.15
N TYR A 82 14.98 -4.95 -3.81
CA TYR A 82 14.02 -4.69 -2.76
C TYR A 82 13.46 -6.00 -2.20
N GLU A 83 12.88 -5.93 -1.01
CA GLU A 83 12.15 -7.02 -0.38
C GLU A 83 10.78 -6.54 0.12
N VAL A 84 9.81 -7.45 0.20
CA VAL A 84 8.54 -7.18 0.87
C VAL A 84 8.74 -7.41 2.36
N VAL A 85 8.56 -6.37 3.18
CA VAL A 85 8.95 -6.40 4.60
C VAL A 85 7.77 -6.38 5.57
N SER A 86 6.60 -5.90 5.13
CA SER A 86 5.41 -5.89 5.96
C SER A 86 4.15 -5.80 5.11
N TYR A 87 3.02 -6.10 5.76
CA TYR A 87 1.70 -6.04 5.18
C TYR A 87 0.78 -5.29 6.13
N SER A 88 -0.23 -4.63 5.58
CA SER A 88 -1.25 -3.94 6.35
C SER A 88 -2.61 -4.01 5.66
N LYS A 89 -3.67 -3.75 6.43
CA LYS A 89 -5.05 -3.60 5.93
C LYS A 89 -5.61 -2.27 6.36
N ALA A 90 -6.38 -1.64 5.48
CA ALA A 90 -7.12 -0.44 5.79
C ALA A 90 -8.50 -0.83 6.35
N VAL A 91 -8.70 -0.57 7.65
CA VAL A 91 -9.95 -0.89 8.37
C VAL A 91 -10.79 0.36 8.52
N ALA A 92 -12.01 0.32 8.01
CA ALA A 92 -12.98 1.41 8.15
C ALA A 92 -13.37 1.64 9.61
N GLU A 93 -13.63 2.91 9.94
CA GLU A 93 -14.22 3.33 11.21
C GLU A 93 -15.52 2.56 11.51
N LYS A 94 -15.64 2.02 12.74
CA LYS A 94 -16.88 1.39 13.22
C LYS A 94 -18.00 2.42 13.39
N GLU A 95 -17.64 3.62 13.84
CA GLU A 95 -18.52 4.78 13.97
C GLU A 95 -17.92 5.92 13.17
N GLU A 96 -18.70 6.51 12.27
CA GLU A 96 -18.25 7.60 11.42
C GLU A 96 -17.87 8.83 12.27
N SER A 97 -16.60 9.23 12.25
CA SER A 97 -16.15 10.40 12.97
C SER A 97 -16.77 11.70 12.41
N GLU A 98 -16.85 12.74 13.25
CA GLU A 98 -17.33 14.06 12.79
C GLU A 98 -16.47 14.66 11.67
N LEU A 99 -15.19 14.27 11.60
CA LEU A 99 -14.32 14.65 10.50
C LEU A 99 -14.71 13.93 9.20
N THR A 100 -14.96 12.62 9.27
CA THR A 100 -15.45 11.80 8.15
C THR A 100 -16.77 12.37 7.59
N LYS A 101 -17.74 12.68 8.46
CA LYS A 101 -19.01 13.32 8.05
C LYS A 101 -18.81 14.63 7.30
N LYS A 102 -17.92 15.50 7.79
CA LYS A 102 -17.63 16.79 7.16
C LYS A 102 -16.96 16.61 5.80
N LEU A 103 -16.01 15.69 5.69
CA LEU A 103 -15.33 15.36 4.44
C LEU A 103 -16.33 14.79 3.42
N ASN A 104 -17.11 13.77 3.79
CA ASN A 104 -18.11 13.16 2.91
C ASN A 104 -19.12 14.18 2.37
N LYS A 105 -19.56 15.12 3.22
CA LYS A 105 -20.41 16.25 2.80
C LYS A 105 -19.72 17.19 1.81
N LEU A 106 -18.41 17.38 1.92
CA LEU A 106 -17.63 18.26 1.04
C LEU A 106 -17.34 17.60 -0.32
N VAL A 107 -16.98 16.32 -0.32
CA VAL A 107 -16.57 15.58 -1.54
C VAL A 107 -17.73 14.90 -2.26
N GLY A 108 -18.90 14.78 -1.63
CA GLY A 108 -20.10 14.20 -2.25
C GLY A 108 -20.08 12.68 -2.38
N PHE A 109 -19.18 11.99 -1.66
CA PHE A 109 -19.08 10.54 -1.60
C PHE A 109 -19.06 10.09 -0.14
N GLU A 110 -19.76 9.01 0.18
CA GLU A 110 -19.72 8.36 1.50
C GLU A 110 -18.61 7.33 1.53
N VAL A 111 -17.41 7.75 1.93
CA VAL A 111 -16.29 6.83 2.15
C VAL A 111 -15.96 6.82 3.64
N PRO A 112 -16.01 5.67 4.33
CA PRO A 112 -15.60 5.62 5.72
C PRO A 112 -14.10 5.90 5.81
N MET A 113 -13.70 6.76 6.74
CA MET A 113 -12.29 6.92 7.07
C MET A 113 -11.74 5.57 7.52
N SER A 114 -10.53 5.26 7.08
CA SER A 114 -9.89 3.98 7.35
C SER A 114 -8.53 4.20 7.99
N TYR A 115 -8.15 3.28 8.86
CA TYR A 115 -6.85 3.28 9.52
C TYR A 115 -6.04 2.08 9.05
N ASP A 116 -4.76 2.33 8.81
CA ASP A 116 -3.83 1.28 8.43
C ASP A 116 -3.50 0.42 9.67
N THR A 117 -3.75 -0.88 9.55
CA THR A 117 -3.55 -1.85 10.63
C THR A 117 -2.55 -2.89 10.15
N PRO A 118 -1.37 -3.02 10.80
CA PRO A 118 -0.39 -4.05 10.45
C PRO A 118 -1.00 -5.45 10.56
N ILE A 119 -0.64 -6.33 9.62
CA ILE A 119 -1.04 -7.73 9.60
C ILE A 119 0.14 -8.63 9.25
N GLU A 120 0.05 -9.88 9.65
CA GLU A 120 0.99 -10.91 9.23
C GLU A 120 0.75 -11.32 7.78
N LYS A 121 1.78 -11.91 7.15
CA LYS A 121 1.70 -12.36 5.77
C LYS A 121 0.57 -13.38 5.56
N GLU A 122 0.35 -14.27 6.52
CA GLU A 122 -0.70 -15.29 6.44
C GLU A 122 -2.09 -14.68 6.34
N GLU A 123 -2.34 -13.58 7.07
CA GLU A 123 -3.61 -12.86 6.99
C GLU A 123 -3.74 -12.10 5.66
N PHE A 124 -2.64 -11.50 5.17
CA PHE A 124 -2.62 -10.87 3.86
C PHE A 124 -2.95 -11.86 2.72
N ASP A 125 -2.26 -13.01 2.71
CA ASP A 125 -2.49 -14.09 1.74
C ASP A 125 -3.92 -14.62 1.85
N PHE A 126 -4.44 -14.78 3.08
CA PHE A 126 -5.83 -15.18 3.30
C PHE A 126 -6.82 -14.18 2.68
N ILE A 127 -6.61 -12.88 2.91
CA ILE A 127 -7.46 -11.83 2.35
C ILE A 127 -7.44 -11.89 0.81
N ILE A 128 -6.27 -11.98 0.20
CA ILE A 128 -6.13 -12.07 -1.26
C ILE A 128 -6.83 -13.30 -1.83
N ASN A 129 -6.63 -14.47 -1.22
CA ASN A 129 -7.20 -15.71 -1.72
C ASN A 129 -8.73 -15.73 -1.63
N ASN A 130 -9.30 -15.21 -0.54
CA ASN A 130 -10.75 -15.28 -0.31
C ASN A 130 -11.51 -14.06 -0.85
N TYR A 131 -10.89 -12.88 -0.83
CA TYR A 131 -11.53 -11.60 -1.15
C TYR A 131 -10.86 -10.86 -2.32
N GLY A 132 -9.84 -11.42 -2.97
CA GLY A 132 -9.09 -10.79 -4.06
C GLY A 132 -9.94 -10.16 -5.17
N SER A 133 -11.07 -10.78 -5.53
CA SER A 133 -11.99 -10.27 -6.55
C SER A 133 -12.80 -9.04 -6.13
N LEU A 134 -12.73 -8.64 -4.85
CA LEU A 134 -13.36 -7.43 -4.32
C LEU A 134 -12.42 -6.20 -4.37
N PHE A 135 -11.16 -6.41 -4.74
CA PHE A 135 -10.19 -5.34 -4.96
C PHE A 135 -10.17 -4.87 -6.41
N GLU A 136 -9.70 -3.64 -6.60
CA GLU A 136 -9.56 -3.05 -7.93
C GLU A 136 -8.56 -3.83 -8.78
N ASN A 137 -8.84 -3.91 -10.08
CA ASN A 137 -7.84 -4.35 -11.05
C ASN A 137 -6.93 -3.15 -11.35
N ASP A 138 -5.66 -3.22 -10.99
CA ASP A 138 -4.74 -2.09 -11.13
C ASP A 138 -3.38 -2.57 -11.63
N ASN A 139 -2.92 -1.98 -12.74
CA ASN A 139 -1.62 -2.30 -13.28
C ASN A 139 -0.48 -1.65 -12.48
N SER A 140 -0.76 -0.62 -11.67
CA SER A 140 0.23 0.18 -10.94
C SER A 140 -0.32 0.69 -9.61
N LEU A 141 -0.26 -0.17 -8.58
CA LEU A 141 -0.66 0.18 -7.21
C LEU A 141 -0.04 1.49 -6.75
N GLN A 142 -0.85 2.28 -6.05
CA GLN A 142 -0.47 3.57 -5.53
C GLN A 142 0.51 3.42 -4.36
N THR A 143 1.35 4.43 -4.17
CA THR A 143 2.15 4.57 -2.95
C THR A 143 1.56 5.72 -2.14
N LEU A 144 1.04 5.41 -0.98
CA LEU A 144 0.38 6.32 -0.04
C LEU A 144 1.23 6.58 1.22
N GLY A 145 2.24 5.75 1.44
CA GLY A 145 3.10 5.74 2.61
C GLY A 145 4.59 5.75 2.26
N ILE A 146 5.36 6.37 3.17
CA ILE A 146 6.81 6.37 3.18
C ILE A 146 7.26 6.14 4.63
N CYS A 147 8.21 5.23 4.81
CA CYS A 147 8.84 4.97 6.11
C CYS A 147 10.37 4.87 5.94
N TRP A 148 11.10 5.16 7.01
CA TRP A 148 12.54 5.04 7.09
C TRP A 148 12.88 3.98 8.14
N HIS A 149 13.33 2.82 7.68
CA HIS A 149 13.81 1.74 8.53
C HIS A 149 15.22 2.06 9.02
N GLU A 150 15.42 2.06 10.34
CA GLU A 150 16.73 2.21 10.96
C GLU A 150 17.46 0.86 11.00
N LEU A 151 18.71 0.85 10.55
CA LEU A 151 19.59 -0.32 10.48
C LEU A 151 20.47 -0.51 11.71
#